data_AF-A0AAU3ETM5-F1
#
_entry.id   AF-A0AAU3ETM5-F1
#
_cell.length_a   1.000
_cell.length_b   1.000
_cell.length_c   1.000
_cell.angle_alpha   90.00
_cell.angle_beta   90.00
_cell.angle_gamma   90.00
#
_symmetry.space_group_name_H-M   'P 1'
#
loop_
_entity.id
_entity.type
_entity.pdbx_description
1 polymer ?
#
loop_
_entity_poly.entity_id
_entity_poly.type
_entity_poly.pdbx_seq_one_letter_code
_entity_poly.pdbx_strand_id
1 'polypeptide(L)'
;MSDGAWAALFSRDLVLLLAVLAVYLGGVIGLARNLPAMLLRSKAWKADVERHPASSALTLTVLIALWPVSVMYLTWRVASGAWPQGR
;
A
#
# COMPACT_ATOMS: atom_id res chain seq x y z
N MET A 1 1.86 4.70 -39.53
CA MET A 1 1.53 4.51 -38.10
C MET A 1 0.16 5.11 -37.88
N SER A 2 -0.85 4.30 -37.58
CA SER A 2 -2.26 4.72 -37.52
C SER A 2 -2.64 5.21 -36.12
N ASP A 3 -3.42 6.29 -36.05
CA ASP A 3 -3.97 6.86 -34.80
C ASP A 3 -4.71 5.84 -33.91
N GLY A 4 -5.18 4.72 -34.48
CA GLY A 4 -5.77 3.60 -33.74
C GLY A 4 -4.83 2.88 -32.77
N ALA A 5 -3.50 2.93 -32.98
CA ALA A 5 -2.53 2.35 -32.04
C ALA A 5 -2.40 3.21 -30.76
N TRP A 6 -2.58 4.52 -30.87
CA TRP A 6 -2.61 5.44 -29.73
C TRP A 6 -3.90 5.30 -28.92
N ALA A 7 -5.04 5.11 -29.58
CA ALA A 7 -6.31 4.85 -28.89
C ALA A 7 -6.31 3.51 -28.14
N ALA A 8 -5.62 2.48 -28.67
CA ALA A 8 -5.43 1.19 -27.99
C ALA A 8 -4.45 1.28 -26.79
N LEU A 9 -3.44 2.16 -26.87
CA LEU A 9 -2.53 2.45 -25.76
C LEU A 9 -3.21 3.22 -24.61
N PHE A 10 -4.21 4.04 -24.89
CA PHE A 10 -5.02 4.74 -23.88
C PHE A 10 -6.38 4.08 -23.66
N SER A 11 -6.42 2.75 -23.58
CA SER A 11 -7.61 2.08 -23.08
C SER A 11 -7.91 2.57 -21.65
N ARG A 12 -9.19 2.77 -21.34
CA ARG A 12 -9.65 3.25 -20.03
C ARG A 12 -9.11 2.37 -18.89
N ASP A 13 -8.95 1.07 -19.14
CA ASP A 13 -8.40 0.10 -18.20
C ASP A 13 -6.91 0.33 -17.92
N LEU A 14 -6.13 0.71 -18.95
CA LEU A 14 -4.71 1.02 -18.79
C LEU A 14 -4.50 2.29 -17.96
N VAL A 15 -5.34 3.32 -18.17
CA VAL A 15 -5.33 4.56 -17.37
C VAL A 15 -5.69 4.27 -15.91
N LEU A 16 -6.68 3.41 -15.66
CA LEU A 16 -7.06 3.00 -14.31
C LEU A 16 -5.95 2.21 -13.62
N LEU A 17 -5.30 1.28 -14.33
CA LEU A 17 -4.15 0.54 -13.82
C LEU A 17 -2.99 1.47 -13.44
N LEU A 18 -2.67 2.45 -14.28
CA LEU A 18 -1.66 3.47 -14.00
C LEU A 18 -2.03 4.34 -12.80
N ALA A 19 -3.29 4.75 -12.68
CA ALA A 19 -3.75 5.53 -11.53
C ALA A 19 -3.63 4.73 -10.22
N VAL A 20 -4.05 3.46 -10.23
CA VAL A 20 -3.90 2.55 -9.08
C VAL A 20 -2.43 2.34 -8.75
N LEU A 21 -1.58 2.14 -9.76
CA LEU A 21 -0.14 1.96 -9.58
C LEU A 21 0.54 3.23 -9.02
N ALA A 22 0.12 4.41 -9.46
CA ALA A 22 0.62 5.69 -8.95
C ALA A 22 0.21 5.90 -7.48
N VAL A 23 -1.03 5.58 -7.11
CA VAL A 23 -1.49 5.61 -5.72
C VAL A 23 -0.74 4.59 -4.87
N TYR A 24 -0.51 3.39 -5.39
CA TYR A 24 0.27 2.34 -4.75
C TYR A 24 1.70 2.82 -4.47
N LEU A 25 2.42 3.29 -5.50
CA LEU A 25 3.79 3.79 -5.38
C LEU A 25 3.88 4.99 -4.44
N GLY A 26 2.99 5.97 -4.60
CA GLY A 26 2.96 7.16 -3.75
C GLY A 26 2.71 6.83 -2.28
N GLY A 27 1.78 5.93 -2.00
CA GLY A 27 1.48 5.47 -0.65
C GLY A 27 2.61 4.62 -0.05
N VAL A 28 3.22 3.72 -0.83
CA VAL A 28 4.38 2.91 -0.41
C VAL A 28 5.55 3.82 -0.04
N ILE A 29 5.89 4.80 -0.89
CA ILE A 29 6.98 5.75 -0.62
C ILE A 29 6.68 6.60 0.61
N GLY A 30 5.44 7.07 0.77
CA GLY A 30 5.01 7.83 1.94
C GLY A 30 5.10 7.03 3.24
N LEU A 31 4.61 5.80 3.23
CA LEU A 31 4.71 4.88 4.37
C LEU A 31 6.17 4.54 4.69
N ALA A 32 6.97 4.20 3.68
CA ALA A 32 8.39 3.88 3.88
C ALA A 32 9.19 5.04 4.47
N ARG A 33 8.83 6.29 4.15
CA ARG A 33 9.48 7.48 4.71
C ARG A 33 9.01 7.81 6.13
N ASN A 34 7.70 7.81 6.38
CA ASN A 34 7.15 8.31 7.63
C ASN A 34 7.03 7.25 8.74
N LEU A 35 6.75 6.00 8.37
CA LEU A 35 6.47 4.94 9.34
C LEU A 35 7.69 4.61 10.22
N PRO A 36 8.92 4.48 9.68
CA PRO A 36 10.10 4.25 10.52
C PRO A 36 10.34 5.40 11.51
N ALA A 37 10.18 6.65 11.06
CA ALA A 37 10.35 7.84 11.90
C ALA A 37 9.32 7.90 13.03
N MET A 38 8.08 7.50 12.78
CA MET A 38 7.05 7.38 13.81
C MET A 38 7.35 6.23 14.78
N LEU A 39 7.72 5.06 14.27
CA LEU A 39 7.99 3.89 15.10
C LEU A 39 9.23 4.08 16.00
N LEU A 40 10.25 4.79 15.53
CA LEU A 40 11.44 5.13 16.34
C LEU A 40 11.13 6.04 17.54
N ARG A 41 9.96 6.70 17.59
CA ARG A 41 9.50 7.42 18.79
C ARG A 41 9.06 6.47 19.91
N SER A 42 8.72 5.22 19.59
CA SER A 42 8.40 4.19 20.57
C SER A 42 9.67 3.57 21.13
N LYS A 43 9.86 3.66 22.45
CA LYS A 43 11.00 3.05 23.15
C LYS A 43 11.06 1.53 22.96
N ALA A 44 9.90 0.87 22.91
CA ALA A 44 9.81 -0.58 22.71
C ALA A 44 10.26 -0.98 21.30
N TRP A 45 9.81 -0.26 20.28
CA TRP A 45 10.23 -0.51 18.90
C TRP A 45 11.71 -0.22 18.70
N LYS A 46 12.22 0.88 19.29
CA LYS A 46 13.64 1.22 19.21
C LYS A 46 14.53 0.12 19.80
N ALA A 47 14.16 -0.42 20.97
CA ALA A 47 14.88 -1.53 21.59
C ALA A 47 14.85 -2.81 20.74
N ASP A 48 13.72 -3.09 20.07
CA ASP A 48 13.58 -4.26 19.20
C ASP A 48 14.41 -4.13 17.91
N VAL A 49 14.46 -2.93 17.31
CA VAL A 49 15.32 -2.63 16.16
C VAL A 49 16.80 -2.79 16.50
N GLU A 50 17.23 -2.32 17.67
CA GLU A 50 18.62 -2.46 18.14
C GLU A 50 19.00 -3.93 18.39
N ARG A 51 18.05 -4.75 18.87
CA ARG A 51 18.29 -6.18 19.16
C ARG A 51 18.18 -7.07 17.91
N HIS A 52 17.28 -6.73 17.00
CA HIS A 52 16.92 -7.53 15.83
C HIS A 52 16.68 -6.65 14.59
N PRO A 53 17.75 -6.07 14.00
CA PRO A 53 17.63 -5.11 12.90
C PRO A 53 17.04 -5.75 11.63
N ALA A 54 17.44 -6.98 11.30
CA ALA A 54 16.93 -7.69 10.12
C ALA A 54 15.44 -8.07 10.25
N SER A 55 15.01 -8.54 11.42
CA SER A 55 13.61 -8.88 11.70
C SER A 55 12.71 -7.65 11.67
N SER A 56 13.18 -6.55 12.28
CA SER A 56 12.46 -5.28 12.30
C SER A 56 12.31 -4.68 10.90
N ALA A 57 13.38 -4.75 10.09
CA ALA A 57 13.34 -4.31 8.69
C ALA A 57 12.36 -5.16 7.87
N LEU A 58 12.41 -6.49 8.00
CA LEU A 58 11.45 -7.40 7.35
C LEU A 58 10.00 -7.10 7.75
N THR A 59 9.74 -6.89 9.03
CA THR A 59 8.40 -6.55 9.53
C THR A 59 7.89 -5.25 8.93
N LEU A 60 8.74 -4.23 8.85
CA LEU A 60 8.46 -2.96 8.18
C LEU A 60 8.17 -3.16 6.68
N THR A 61 9.01 -3.92 5.98
CA THR A 61 8.84 -4.21 4.55
C THR A 61 7.52 -4.94 4.30
N VAL A 62 7.20 -5.95 5.10
CA VAL A 62 5.94 -6.69 4.99
C VAL A 62 4.76 -5.75 5.22
N LEU A 63 4.80 -4.90 6.24
CA LEU A 63 3.71 -3.94 6.51
C LEU A 63 3.52 -2.95 5.33
N ILE A 64 4.62 -2.45 4.77
CA ILE A 64 4.62 -1.53 3.61
C ILE A 64 4.24 -2.24 2.30
N ALA A 65 4.45 -3.55 2.19
CA ALA A 65 4.02 -4.31 1.02
C ALA A 65 2.56 -4.76 1.12
N LEU A 66 2.08 -5.08 2.33
CA LEU A 66 0.72 -5.62 2.53
C LEU A 66 -0.37 -4.57 2.68
N TRP A 67 -0.07 -3.34 3.10
CA TRP A 67 -1.10 -2.31 3.30
C TRP A 67 -2.06 -2.12 2.10
N PRO A 68 -1.65 -2.22 0.82
CA PRO A 68 -2.54 -2.02 -0.32
C PRO A 68 -3.52 -3.18 -0.49
N VAL A 69 -3.09 -4.40 -0.15
CA VAL A 69 -3.96 -5.59 -0.12
C VAL A 69 -5.03 -5.41 0.94
N SER A 70 -4.66 -4.89 2.12
CA SER A 70 -5.62 -4.59 3.19
C SER A 70 -6.60 -3.48 2.80
N VAL A 71 -6.13 -2.42 2.13
CA VAL A 71 -6.99 -1.32 1.63
C VAL A 71 -7.94 -1.82 0.54
N MET A 72 -7.43 -2.63 -0.42
CA MET A 72 -8.26 -3.22 -1.47
C MET A 72 -9.31 -4.15 -0.87
N TYR A 73 -8.91 -5.01 0.08
CA TYR A 73 -9.82 -5.90 0.79
C TYR A 73 -10.90 -5.12 1.56
N LEU A 74 -10.52 -4.06 2.28
CA LEU A 74 -11.45 -3.17 2.99
C LEU A 74 -12.41 -2.47 2.02
N THR A 75 -11.89 -1.97 0.90
CA THR A 75 -12.69 -1.30 -0.14
C THR A 75 -13.70 -2.27 -0.76
N TRP A 76 -13.26 -3.48 -1.09
CA TRP A 76 -14.13 -4.55 -1.56
C TRP A 76 -15.18 -4.95 -0.53
N ARG A 77 -14.80 -5.11 0.75
CA ARG A 77 -15.73 -5.40 1.86
C ARG A 77 -16.80 -4.32 2.04
N VAL A 78 -16.42 -3.05 1.94
CA VAL A 78 -17.35 -1.91 2.00
C VAL A 78 -18.26 -1.89 0.79
N ALA A 79 -17.71 -2.07 -0.42
CA ALA A 79 -18.47 -2.09 -1.67
C ALA A 79 -19.45 -3.28 -1.77
N SER A 80 -19.08 -4.42 -1.18
CA SER A 80 -19.93 -5.63 -1.13
C SER A 80 -20.95 -5.61 0.01
N GLY A 81 -20.99 -4.55 0.84
CA GLY A 81 -21.93 -4.44 1.95
C GLY A 81 -21.67 -5.45 3.08
N ALA A 82 -20.50 -6.11 3.09
CA ALA A 82 -20.13 -7.11 4.08
C ALA A 82 -19.61 -6.46 5.39
N TRP A 83 -20.22 -5.37 5.82
CA TRP A 83 -20.05 -4.89 7.19
C TRP A 83 -20.85 -5.81 8.11
N PRO A 84 -20.28 -6.36 9.19
CA PRO A 84 -21.11 -7.01 10.19
C PRO A 84 -22.01 -5.93 10.76
N GLN A 85 -23.30 -5.97 10.43
CA GLN A 85 -24.29 -5.24 11.21
C GLN A 85 -24.24 -5.82 12.62
N GLY A 86 -23.53 -5.11 13.50
CA GLY A 86 -23.63 -5.32 14.93
C GLY A 86 -25.09 -5.10 15.30
N ARG A 87 -25.67 -6.11 15.96
CA ARG A 87 -26.97 -6.04 16.62
C ARG A 87 -26.98 -4.96 17.68
#